data_AF-A0A662BI82-F1
#
_entry.id   AF-A0A662BI82-F1
#
_cell.length_a   1.000
_cell.length_b   1.000
_cell.length_c   1.000
_cell.angle_alpha   90.00
_cell.angle_beta   90.00
_cell.angle_gamma   90.00
#
_symmetry.space_group_name_H-M   'P 1'
#
loop_
_entity.id
_entity.type
_entity.pdbx_description
1 polymer ?
#
loop_
_entity_poly.entity_id
_entity_poly.type
_entity_poly.pdbx_seq_one_letter_code
_entity_poly.pdbx_strand_id
1 'polypeptide(L)'
;MIISHKHKFIFVKLRKTAGTSLEIALSGICGDKDVITPISANDEKARLEMGFHGAQHFDSDTAFYNHMPSSEIKQNIPAGMWNDYFKFCFERNPWDKVVSHYFHRNRAGGFAGIKDYLLHDEKDKIRSFDMYSIDGSVVMDKVYMY
;
A
#
# COMPACT_ATOMS: atom_id res chain seq x y z
N MET A 1 -3.42 0.42 -2.68
CA MET A 1 -3.42 -1.04 -2.92
C MET A 1 -4.22 -1.33 -4.18
N ILE A 2 -3.99 -2.48 -4.81
CA ILE A 2 -4.73 -2.89 -6.02
C ILE A 2 -5.19 -4.33 -5.87
N ILE A 3 -6.41 -4.63 -6.28
CA ILE A 3 -6.87 -6.00 -6.58
C ILE A 3 -7.21 -6.04 -8.06
N SER A 4 -6.35 -6.69 -8.86
CA SER A 4 -6.63 -6.88 -10.28
C SER A 4 -7.32 -8.20 -10.51
N HIS A 5 -8.61 -8.15 -10.85
CA HIS A 5 -9.37 -9.31 -11.29
C HIS A 5 -8.97 -9.74 -12.70
N LYS A 6 -8.62 -8.76 -13.55
CA LYS A 6 -8.13 -9.00 -14.92
C LYS A 6 -6.88 -9.87 -14.95
N HIS A 7 -5.90 -9.59 -14.08
CA HIS A 7 -4.61 -10.28 -14.03
C HIS A 7 -4.44 -11.20 -12.83
N LYS A 8 -5.47 -11.34 -11.99
CA LYS A 8 -5.50 -12.16 -10.78
C LYS A 8 -4.33 -11.88 -9.83
N PHE A 9 -4.15 -10.62 -9.43
CA PHE A 9 -3.17 -10.26 -8.40
C PHE A 9 -3.74 -9.35 -7.32
N ILE A 10 -3.09 -9.36 -6.16
CA ILE A 10 -3.31 -8.44 -5.05
C ILE A 10 -1.97 -7.77 -4.72
N PHE A 11 -1.91 -6.44 -4.92
CA PHE A 11 -0.77 -5.62 -4.50
C PHE A 11 -1.07 -4.99 -3.15
N VAL A 12 -0.43 -5.52 -2.10
CA VAL A 12 -0.54 -5.00 -0.73
C VAL A 12 0.45 -3.85 -0.56
N LYS A 13 -0.09 -2.63 -0.46
CA LYS A 13 0.72 -1.41 -0.40
C LYS A 13 1.17 -1.10 1.02
N LEU A 14 2.45 -1.34 1.30
CA LEU A 14 3.08 -0.97 2.58
C LEU A 14 3.43 0.53 2.61
N ARG A 15 3.70 1.05 3.81
CA ARG A 15 4.10 2.44 4.00
C ARG A 15 5.59 2.61 3.74
N LYS A 16 5.95 3.66 2.98
CA LYS A 16 7.33 4.10 2.73
C LYS A 16 8.21 3.10 1.93
N THR A 17 7.58 2.31 1.07
CA THR A 17 8.21 1.28 0.24
C THR A 17 8.04 1.52 -1.27
N ALA A 18 8.03 2.80 -1.69
CA ALA A 18 7.74 3.22 -3.07
C ALA A 18 6.36 2.78 -3.61
N GLY A 19 5.43 2.40 -2.72
CA GLY A 19 4.13 1.85 -3.11
C GLY A 19 3.23 2.77 -3.93
N THR A 20 3.37 4.10 -3.82
CA THR A 20 2.62 5.03 -4.67
C THR A 20 3.05 4.95 -6.13
N SER A 21 4.36 4.93 -6.40
CA SER A 21 4.88 4.79 -7.77
C SER A 21 4.47 3.46 -8.40
N LEU A 22 4.52 2.37 -7.63
CA LEU A 22 4.04 1.06 -8.08
C LEU A 22 2.56 1.04 -8.37
N GLU A 23 1.74 1.67 -7.50
CA GLU A 23 0.30 1.75 -7.72
C GLU A 23 -0.05 2.53 -8.99
N ILE A 24 0.63 3.64 -9.26
CA ILE A 24 0.47 4.39 -10.52
C ILE A 24 0.85 3.51 -11.72
N ALA A 25 2.03 2.89 -11.70
CA ALA A 25 2.48 2.05 -12.82
C ALA A 25 1.55 0.84 -13.07
N LEU A 26 1.13 0.13 -12.01
CA LEU A 26 0.25 -1.03 -12.12
C LEU A 26 -1.17 -0.66 -12.51
N SER A 27 -1.64 0.55 -12.19
CA SER A 27 -2.97 1.01 -12.60
C SER A 27 -3.14 1.07 -14.13
N GLY A 28 -2.06 1.26 -14.89
CA GLY A 28 -2.10 1.29 -16.35
C GLY A 28 -2.43 -0.05 -17.01
N ILE A 29 -2.28 -1.17 -16.31
CA ILE A 29 -2.63 -2.50 -16.82
C ILE A 29 -3.96 -3.03 -16.29
N CYS A 30 -4.56 -2.36 -15.29
CA CYS A 30 -5.80 -2.77 -14.65
C CYS A 30 -6.98 -2.79 -15.64
N GLY A 31 -8.05 -3.48 -15.27
CA GLY A 31 -9.32 -3.50 -15.99
C GLY A 31 -10.42 -2.72 -15.26
N ASP A 32 -11.55 -2.53 -15.93
CA ASP A 32 -12.67 -1.71 -15.44
C ASP A 32 -13.35 -2.22 -14.18
N LYS A 33 -13.07 -3.46 -13.75
CA LYS A 33 -13.61 -4.06 -12.52
C LYS A 33 -12.60 -4.12 -11.38
N ASP A 34 -11.33 -3.81 -11.64
CA ASP A 34 -10.25 -3.97 -10.67
C ASP A 34 -10.36 -2.95 -9.55
N VAL A 35 -10.07 -3.32 -8.31
CA VAL A 35 -10.08 -2.38 -7.18
C VAL A 35 -8.80 -1.56 -7.18
N ILE A 36 -8.93 -0.23 -7.16
CA ILE A 36 -7.81 0.71 -7.07
C ILE A 36 -8.16 1.75 -6.00
N THR A 37 -7.44 1.73 -4.88
CA THR A 37 -7.69 2.69 -3.80
C THR A 37 -7.17 4.09 -4.14
N PRO A 38 -7.70 5.15 -3.49
CA PRO A 38 -7.25 6.51 -3.71
C PRO A 38 -5.84 6.77 -3.15
N ILE A 39 -5.11 7.64 -3.83
CA ILE A 39 -3.83 8.22 -3.41
C ILE A 39 -3.96 9.74 -3.22
N SER A 40 -2.84 10.45 -3.01
CA SER A 40 -2.91 11.91 -2.83
C SER A 40 -3.44 12.58 -4.11
N ALA A 41 -4.15 13.70 -4.00
CA ALA A 41 -4.75 14.38 -5.15
C ALA A 41 -3.74 14.73 -6.27
N ASN A 42 -2.49 15.04 -5.89
CA ASN A 42 -1.43 15.30 -6.87
C ASN A 42 -0.99 14.02 -7.59
N ASP A 43 -0.91 12.90 -6.88
CA ASP A 43 -0.55 11.61 -7.47
C ASP A 43 -1.68 11.06 -8.35
N GLU A 44 -2.94 11.29 -7.96
CA GLU A 44 -4.14 11.01 -8.77
C GLU A 44 -4.08 11.76 -10.10
N LYS A 45 -3.80 13.07 -10.03
CA LYS A 45 -3.64 13.88 -11.23
C LYS A 45 -2.54 13.33 -12.14
N ALA A 46 -1.36 13.02 -11.58
CA ALA A 46 -0.26 12.45 -12.36
C ALA A 46 -0.62 11.10 -13.00
N ARG A 47 -1.36 10.25 -12.29
CA ARG A 47 -1.85 8.96 -12.80
C ARG A 47 -2.79 9.13 -14.00
N LEU A 48 -3.73 10.07 -13.90
CA LEU A 48 -4.69 10.36 -14.96
C LEU A 48 -4.04 11.02 -16.18
N GLU A 49 -3.06 11.90 -15.98
CA GLU A 49 -2.28 12.53 -17.06
C GLU A 49 -1.50 11.50 -17.89
N MET A 50 -1.13 10.35 -17.30
CA MET A 50 -0.52 9.22 -18.01
C MET A 50 -1.55 8.34 -18.76
N GLY A 51 -2.84 8.65 -18.67
CA GLY A 51 -3.91 7.84 -19.26
C GLY A 51 -4.19 6.52 -18.51
N PHE A 52 -3.75 6.41 -17.25
CA PHE A 52 -3.97 5.21 -16.44
C PHE A 52 -5.27 5.28 -15.64
N HIS A 53 -5.72 4.13 -15.14
CA HIS A 53 -6.95 4.04 -14.34
C HIS A 53 -6.81 4.81 -13.02
N GLY A 54 -7.82 5.64 -12.72
CA GLY A 54 -7.98 6.33 -11.45
C GLY A 54 -8.45 5.40 -10.32
N ALA A 55 -8.83 5.99 -9.18
CA ALA A 55 -9.34 5.23 -8.06
C ALA A 55 -10.74 4.72 -8.41
N GLN A 56 -11.01 3.44 -8.17
CA GLN A 56 -12.26 2.78 -8.53
C GLN A 56 -12.54 1.59 -7.61
N HIS A 57 -13.82 1.29 -7.38
CA HIS A 57 -14.32 0.13 -6.61
C HIS A 57 -13.72 -0.02 -5.21
N PHE A 58 -13.49 1.09 -4.51
CA PHE A 58 -12.89 1.14 -3.16
C PHE A 58 -13.82 1.74 -2.09
N ASP A 59 -15.04 2.15 -2.46
CA ASP A 59 -15.95 2.88 -1.58
C ASP A 59 -16.44 2.07 -0.37
N SER A 60 -17.32 2.69 0.43
CA SER A 60 -17.84 2.13 1.69
C SER A 60 -18.44 0.73 1.56
N ASP A 61 -18.94 0.36 0.38
CA ASP A 61 -19.60 -0.92 0.16
C ASP A 61 -18.57 -2.05 -0.06
N THR A 62 -17.38 -1.68 -0.56
CA THR A 62 -16.26 -2.61 -0.77
C THR A 62 -15.24 -2.60 0.38
N ALA A 63 -15.25 -1.54 1.19
CA ALA A 63 -14.43 -1.34 2.38
C ALA A 63 -12.90 -1.35 2.14
N PHE A 64 -12.42 -1.14 0.92
CA PHE A 64 -10.97 -1.14 0.63
C PHE A 64 -10.36 0.25 0.83
N TYR A 65 -9.22 0.32 1.54
CA TYR A 65 -8.52 1.57 1.77
C TYR A 65 -7.01 1.45 1.59
N ASN A 66 -6.35 2.59 1.42
CA ASN A 66 -4.91 2.62 1.19
C ASN A 66 -4.16 2.18 2.46
N HIS A 67 -3.13 1.35 2.32
CA HIS A 67 -2.42 0.70 3.43
C HIS A 67 -3.30 -0.25 4.28
N MET A 68 -4.32 -0.88 3.68
CA MET A 68 -5.07 -1.95 4.32
C MET A 68 -4.19 -3.19 4.57
N PRO A 69 -4.26 -3.80 5.78
CA PRO A 69 -3.52 -5.02 6.10
C PRO A 69 -4.12 -6.24 5.41
N SER A 70 -3.28 -7.24 5.16
CA SER A 70 -3.65 -8.50 4.48
C SER A 70 -4.77 -9.26 5.18
N SER A 71 -4.84 -9.18 6.52
CA SER A 71 -5.91 -9.78 7.32
C SER A 71 -7.29 -9.23 6.93
N GLU A 72 -7.41 -7.91 6.78
CA GLU A 72 -8.67 -7.26 6.40
C GLU A 72 -8.98 -7.47 4.91
N ILE A 73 -7.97 -7.41 4.03
CA ILE A 73 -8.18 -7.75 2.60
C ILE A 73 -8.76 -9.16 2.46
N LYS A 74 -8.21 -10.13 3.20
CA LYS A 74 -8.68 -11.52 3.20
C LYS A 74 -10.11 -11.66 3.71
N GLN A 75 -10.53 -10.84 4.68
CA GLN A 75 -11.90 -10.84 5.20
C GLN A 75 -12.90 -10.24 4.20
N ASN A 76 -12.45 -9.27 3.38
CA ASN A 76 -13.32 -8.52 2.49
C ASN A 76 -13.44 -9.09 1.06
N ILE A 77 -12.75 -10.20 0.75
CA ILE A 77 -12.84 -10.86 -0.56
C ILE A 77 -13.27 -12.33 -0.43
N PRO A 78 -13.88 -12.92 -1.48
CA PRO A 78 -14.17 -14.36 -1.49
C PRO A 78 -12.91 -15.21 -1.27
N ALA A 79 -13.02 -16.28 -0.47
CA ALA A 79 -11.88 -17.14 -0.14
C ALA A 79 -11.18 -17.71 -1.38
N GLY A 80 -11.93 -18.05 -2.44
CA GLY A 80 -11.34 -18.50 -3.71
C GLY A 80 -10.44 -17.44 -4.36
N MET A 81 -10.82 -16.16 -4.27
CA MET A 81 -9.99 -15.07 -4.79
C MET A 81 -8.68 -14.93 -4.01
N TRP A 82 -8.74 -14.98 -2.69
CA TRP A 82 -7.56 -14.91 -1.83
C TRP A 82 -6.56 -16.04 -2.13
N ASN A 83 -7.08 -17.25 -2.34
CA ASN A 83 -6.27 -18.44 -2.60
C ASN A 83 -5.70 -18.45 -4.03
N ASP A 84 -6.44 -17.95 -5.01
CA ASP A 84 -6.08 -18.04 -6.43
C ASP A 84 -5.22 -16.88 -6.93
N TYR A 85 -5.34 -15.68 -6.34
CA TYR A 85 -4.67 -14.48 -6.86
C TYR A 85 -3.23 -14.41 -6.37
N PHE A 86 -2.31 -13.99 -7.23
CA PHE A 86 -0.92 -13.74 -6.85
C PHE A 86 -0.81 -12.51 -5.92
N LYS A 87 -0.29 -12.70 -4.71
CA LYS A 87 -0.19 -11.70 -3.64
C LYS A 87 1.24 -11.23 -3.50
N PHE A 88 1.48 -9.94 -3.62
CA PHE A 88 2.82 -9.39 -3.45
C PHE A 88 2.85 -8.03 -2.79
N CYS A 89 4.00 -7.73 -2.19
CA CYS A 89 4.29 -6.42 -1.64
C CYS A 89 5.77 -6.07 -1.86
N PHE A 90 6.09 -4.81 -1.62
CA PHE A 90 7.46 -4.32 -1.58
C PHE A 90 7.76 -3.89 -0.15
N GLU A 91 8.88 -4.38 0.38
CA GLU A 91 9.40 -4.05 1.69
C GLU A 91 10.75 -3.36 1.56
N ARG A 92 11.08 -2.53 2.55
CA ARG A 92 12.30 -1.75 2.60
C ARG A 92 12.99 -1.95 3.94
N ASN A 93 14.31 -1.74 3.95
CA ASN A 93 15.07 -1.66 5.20
C ASN A 93 14.32 -0.80 6.26
N PRO A 94 14.11 -1.30 7.49
CA PRO A 94 13.35 -0.59 8.51
C PRO A 94 13.91 0.80 8.86
N TRP A 95 15.23 0.95 8.90
CA TRP A 95 15.90 2.23 9.20
C TRP A 95 15.60 3.27 8.13
N ASP A 96 15.64 2.86 6.86
CA ASP A 96 15.29 3.75 5.77
C ASP A 96 13.82 4.19 5.80
N LYS A 97 12.91 3.29 6.20
CA LYS A 97 11.50 3.64 6.36
C LYS A 97 11.34 4.72 7.42
N VAL A 98 12.05 4.60 8.54
CA VAL A 98 12.08 5.59 9.63
C VAL A 98 12.54 6.96 9.11
N VAL A 99 13.67 7.01 8.41
CA VAL A 99 14.21 8.25 7.83
C VAL A 99 13.25 8.85 6.80
N SER A 100 12.72 8.03 5.89
CA SER A 100 11.76 8.47 4.87
C SER A 100 10.46 9.00 5.46
N HIS A 101 9.99 8.39 6.56
CA HIS A 101 8.79 8.85 7.26
C HIS A 101 9.05 10.15 8.01
N TYR A 102 10.19 10.26 8.69
CA TYR A 102 10.61 11.50 9.36
C TYR A 102 10.59 12.68 8.37
N PHE A 103 11.30 12.59 7.25
CA PHE A 103 11.32 13.68 6.26
C PHE A 103 9.96 13.96 5.64
N HIS A 104 9.09 12.95 5.51
CA HIS A 104 7.74 13.15 5.01
C HIS A 104 6.83 13.88 6.00
N ARG A 105 6.90 13.52 7.29
CA ARG A 105 6.11 14.15 8.35
C ARG A 105 6.64 15.52 8.75
N ASN A 106 7.96 15.72 8.68
CA ASN A 106 8.60 16.96 9.08
C ASN A 106 8.62 18.05 8.00
N ARG A 107 7.89 17.89 6.88
CA ARG A 107 7.84 18.92 5.82
C ARG A 107 7.31 20.27 6.30
N ALA A 108 6.42 20.24 7.29
CA ALA A 108 5.86 21.44 7.92
C ALA A 108 6.59 21.83 9.23
N GLY A 109 7.74 21.21 9.55
CA GLY A 109 8.51 21.51 10.75
C GLY A 109 7.90 21.04 12.07
N GLY A 110 7.17 19.92 12.06
CA GLY A 110 6.50 19.36 13.25
C GLY A 110 7.43 18.70 14.29
N PHE A 111 8.72 18.56 14.00
CA PHE A 111 9.72 17.96 14.89
C PHE A 111 10.99 18.79 14.91
N ALA A 112 11.60 18.95 16.09
CA ALA A 112 12.87 19.66 16.26
C ALA A 112 14.05 18.94 15.58
N GLY A 113 13.92 17.63 15.36
CA GLY A 113 14.94 16.80 14.72
C GLY A 113 14.55 15.33 14.70
N ILE A 114 15.38 14.46 14.10
CA ILE A 114 15.08 13.02 14.05
C ILE A 114 15.03 12.38 15.45
N LYS A 115 15.84 12.88 16.40
CA LYS A 115 15.81 12.39 17.80
C LYS A 115 14.45 12.62 18.46
N ASP A 116 13.88 13.81 18.28
CA ASP A 116 12.55 14.17 18.76
C ASP A 116 11.47 13.28 18.12
N TYR A 117 11.53 13.10 16.81
CA TYR A 117 10.64 12.17 16.09
C TYR A 117 10.71 10.72 16.59
N LEU A 118 11.91 10.21 16.92
CA LEU A 118 12.09 8.83 17.41
C LEU A 118 11.44 8.58 18.79
N LEU A 119 11.23 9.64 19.57
CA LEU A 119 10.51 9.56 20.85
C LEU A 119 8.99 9.58 20.69
N HIS A 120 8.49 9.87 19.47
CA HIS A 120 7.06 9.90 19.17
C HIS A 120 6.56 8.54 18.64
N ASP A 121 5.29 8.23 18.88
CA ASP A 121 4.62 7.01 18.39
C ASP A 121 4.36 7.01 16.86
N GLU A 122 4.63 8.13 16.17
CA GLU A 122 4.48 8.22 14.71
C GLU A 122 5.37 7.21 13.98
N LYS A 123 6.51 6.84 14.56
CA LYS A 123 7.41 5.82 14.02
C LYS A 123 6.80 4.42 13.99
N ASP A 124 5.81 4.13 14.84
CA ASP A 124 5.26 2.78 14.91
C ASP A 124 4.29 2.51 13.76
N LYS A 125 3.78 3.58 13.11
CA LYS A 125 2.95 3.52 11.91
C LYS A 125 3.67 2.97 10.67
N ILE A 126 5.00 2.83 10.68
CA ILE A 126 5.78 2.30 9.54
C ILE A 126 6.29 0.87 9.76
N ARG A 127 5.94 0.25 10.88
CA ARG A 127 6.05 -1.20 11.03
C ARG A 127 5.07 -1.84 10.07
N SER A 128 5.55 -2.75 9.23
CA SER A 128 4.75 -3.27 8.12
C SER A 128 4.59 -4.79 8.13
N PHE A 129 5.28 -5.50 9.03
CA PHE A 129 5.20 -6.96 9.10
C PHE A 129 3.75 -7.45 9.26
N ASP A 130 2.98 -6.82 10.15
CA ASP A 130 1.58 -7.16 10.40
C ASP A 130 0.66 -6.85 9.20
N MET A 131 1.12 -6.04 8.23
CA MET A 131 0.34 -5.74 7.03
C MET A 131 0.44 -6.83 5.97
N TYR A 132 1.50 -7.64 5.97
CA TYR A 132 1.72 -8.73 4.99
C TYR A 132 1.91 -10.10 5.64
N SER A 133 1.60 -10.20 6.93
CA SER A 133 1.57 -11.44 7.70
C SER A 133 0.20 -11.62 8.36
N ILE A 134 -0.15 -12.87 8.64
CA ILE A 134 -1.33 -13.26 9.43
C ILE A 134 -0.85 -14.32 10.40
N ASP A 135 -1.16 -14.16 11.69
CA ASP A 135 -0.73 -15.06 12.77
C ASP A 135 0.80 -15.32 12.77
N GLY A 136 1.57 -14.25 12.50
CA GLY A 136 3.04 -14.30 12.46
C GLY A 136 3.63 -14.95 11.20
N SER A 137 2.81 -15.42 10.26
CA SER A 137 3.24 -16.06 9.03
C SER A 137 3.08 -15.12 7.83
N VAL A 138 4.10 -15.02 6.98
CA VAL A 138 4.01 -14.23 5.73
C VAL A 138 2.96 -14.85 4.82
N VAL A 139 2.03 -14.03 4.32
CA VAL A 139 0.91 -14.48 3.46
C VAL A 139 1.02 -13.97 2.01
N MET A 140 2.18 -13.41 1.66
CA MET A 140 2.50 -13.00 0.29
C MET A 140 3.17 -14.14 -0.47
N ASP A 141 2.81 -14.31 -1.74
CA ASP A 141 3.54 -15.18 -2.66
C ASP A 141 4.93 -14.60 -2.95
N LYS A 142 5.07 -13.27 -2.92
CA LYS A 142 6.36 -12.59 -3.07
C LYS A 142 6.47 -11.30 -2.25
N VAL A 143 7.56 -11.20 -1.49
CA VAL A 143 8.02 -9.93 -0.89
C VAL A 143 9.25 -9.48 -1.66
N TYR A 144 9.17 -8.34 -2.33
CA TYR A 144 10.30 -7.73 -3.03
C TYR A 144 11.03 -6.77 -2.10
N MET A 145 12.36 -6.84 -2.09
CA MET A 145 13.20 -5.89 -1.35
C MET A 145 13.55 -4.70 -2.24
N TYR A 146 13.29 -3.50 -1.75
CA TYR A 146 13.70 -2.22 -2.33
C TYR A 146 14.84 -1.61 -1.51
#